data_AF-A0A7C1L0I8-F1
#
_entry.id   AF-A0A7C1L0I8-F1
#
_cell.length_a   1.000
_cell.length_b   1.000
_cell.length_c   1.000
_cell.angle_alpha   90.00
_cell.angle_beta   90.00
_cell.angle_gamma   90.00
#
_symmetry.space_group_name_H-M   'P 1'
#
loop_
_entity.id
_entity.type
_entity.pdbx_description
1 polymer ?
#
loop_
_entity_poly.entity_id
_entity_poly.type
_entity_poly.pdbx_seq_one_letter_code
_entity_poly.pdbx_strand_id
1 'polypeptide(L)' 'MKNLTINNRHLSVTDGSTILDAAKKFGINIPTLCHLNGYKPNTSC' A
#
# COMPACT_ATOMS: atom_id res chain seq x y z
N MET A 1 4.37 -13.43 6.54
CA MET A 1 5.12 -12.17 6.30
C MET A 1 5.69 -12.21 4.89
N LYS A 2 5.66 -11.10 4.15
CA LYS A 2 6.16 -10.99 2.78
C LYS A 2 7.22 -9.89 2.70
N ASN A 3 8.34 -10.23 2.08
CA ASN A 3 9.44 -9.29 1.83
C ASN A 3 9.26 -8.69 0.43
N LEU A 4 9.33 -7.37 0.34
CA LEU A 4 9.18 -6.63 -0.90
C LEU A 4 10.05 -5.36 -0.88
N THR A 5 10.17 -4.72 -2.03
CA THR A 5 10.99 -3.51 -2.18
C THR A 5 10.14 -2.38 -2.75
N ILE A 6 10.13 -1.21 -2.09
CA ILE A 6 9.53 0.04 -2.59
C ILE A 6 10.59 1.13 -2.54
N ASN A 7 10.81 1.86 -3.64
CA ASN A 7 11.80 2.93 -3.73
C ASN A 7 13.20 2.49 -3.24
N ASN A 8 13.66 1.32 -3.69
CA ASN A 8 14.93 0.68 -3.28
C ASN A 8 15.06 0.36 -1.78
N ARG A 9 13.99 0.50 -0.99
CA ARG A 9 13.96 0.13 0.42
C ARG A 9 13.35 -1.26 0.56
N HIS A 10 14.08 -2.16 1.20
CA HIS A 10 13.54 -3.47 1.57
C HIS A 10 12.62 -3.33 2.78
N LEU A 11 11.45 -3.95 2.70
CA LEU A 11 10.46 -3.95 3.76
C LEU A 11 9.71 -5.29 3.87
N SER A 12 9.21 -5.58 5.06
CA SER A 12 8.42 -6.76 5.36
C SER A 12 7.02 -6.37 5.80
N VAL A 13 6.00 -7.01 5.24
CA VAL A 13 4.59 -6.75 5.54
C VAL A 13 3.86 -8.04 5.91
N THR A 14 2.71 -7.90 6.57
CA THR A 14 1.83 -9.04 6.87
C THR A 14 1.13 -9.53 5.61
N ASP A 15 0.88 -10.83 5.54
CA ASP A 15 0.10 -11.41 4.45
C ASP A 15 -1.30 -10.76 4.41
N GLY A 16 -1.78 -10.48 3.19
CA GLY A 16 -3.04 -9.77 2.97
C GLY A 16 -2.95 -8.24 3.06
N SER A 17 -1.77 -7.65 3.36
CA SER A 17 -1.58 -6.19 3.23
C SER A 17 -1.64 -5.74 1.78
N THR A 18 -2.19 -4.56 1.51
CA THR A 18 -2.11 -3.94 0.19
C THR A 18 -0.78 -3.20 -0.01
N ILE A 19 -0.46 -2.86 -1.26
CA ILE A 19 0.71 -2.01 -1.57
C ILE A 19 0.53 -0.60 -0.98
N LEU A 20 -0.70 -0.08 -0.90
CA LEU A 20 -0.99 1.21 -0.26
C LEU A 20 -0.69 1.16 1.24
N ASP A 21 -1.07 0.08 1.93
CA ASP A 21 -0.73 -0.12 3.34
C ASP A 21 0.78 -0.21 3.57
N ALA A 22 1.47 -0.93 2.68
CA ALA A 22 2.92 -1.05 2.72
C ALA A 22 3.60 0.32 2.55
N ALA A 23 3.20 1.10 1.55
CA ALA A 23 3.76 2.43 1.31
C ALA A 23 3.53 3.38 2.50
N LYS A 24 2.31 3.39 3.05
CA LYS A 24 1.94 4.24 4.20
C LYS A 24 2.77 3.95 5.45
N LYS A 25 3.04 2.67 5.76
CA LYS A 25 3.87 2.27 6.91
C LYS A 25 5.29 2.84 6.86
N PHE A 26 5.83 3.07 5.67
CA PHE A 26 7.20 3.56 5.46
C PHE A 26 7.25 5.04 5.05
N GLY A 27 6.15 5.77 5.25
CA GLY A 27 6.07 7.21 4.97
C GLY A 27 6.08 7.57 3.49
N ILE A 28 5.75 6.62 2.61
CA ILE A 28 5.67 6.84 1.17
C ILE A 28 4.21 7.16 0.84
N ASN A 29 3.96 8.39 0.39
CA ASN A 29 2.63 8.82 -0.03
C ASN A 29 2.36 8.39 -1.47
N ILE A 30 1.34 7.55 -1.68
CA ILE A 30 0.79 7.24 -2.99
C ILE A 30 -0.56 7.96 -3.08
N PRO A 31 -0.71 8.96 -3.96
CA PRO A 31 -1.96 9.69 -4.08
C PRO A 31 -3.07 8.77 -4.60
N THR A 32 -4.26 8.90 -4.03
CA THR A 32 -5.42 8.12 -4.44
C THR A 32 -6.65 9.01 -4.55
N LEU A 33 -7.41 8.88 -5.65
CA LEU A 33 -8.68 9.56 -5.82
C LEU A 33 -9.87 8.65 -5.50
N CYS A 34 -9.90 7.42 -6.04
CA CYS A 34 -11.02 6.49 -5.90
C CYS A 34 -10.82 5.40 -4.83
N HIS A 35 -9.73 5.45 -4.07
CA HIS A 35 -9.52 4.56 -2.94
C HIS A 35 -9.93 5.23 -1.63
N LEU A 36 -10.83 4.58 -0.87
CA LEU A 36 -11.31 5.06 0.42
C LEU A 36 -11.33 3.92 1.44
N ASN A 37 -10.74 4.15 2.61
CA ASN A 37 -10.67 3.16 3.68
C ASN A 37 -12.07 2.74 4.14
N GLY A 38 -12.29 1.44 4.33
CA GLY A 38 -13.58 0.88 4.74
C GLY A 38 -14.56 0.62 3.58
N TYR A 39 -14.21 1.00 2.35
CA TYR A 39 -14.97 0.70 1.14
C TYR A 39 -14.26 -0.35 0.29
N LYS A 40 -15.01 -1.00 -0.60
CA LYS A 40 -14.40 -1.92 -1.58
C LYS A 40 -13.42 -1.16 -2.47
N PRO A 41 -12.29 -1.77 -2.87
CA PRO A 41 -11.39 -1.18 -3.84
C PRO A 41 -12.14 -0.79 -5.12
N ASN A 42 -11.87 0.42 -5.61
CA ASN A 42 -12.42 0.96 -6.83
C ASN A 42 -11.25 1.50 -7.67
N THR A 43 -11.31 1.33 -9.00
CA THR A 43 -10.25 1.67 -9.95
C THR A 43 -10.70 2.69 -11.00
N SER A 44 -11.66 3.55 -10.67
CA SER A 44 -12.17 4.59 -11.58
C SER A 44 -11.26 5.82 -11.72
N CYS A 45 -10.24 5.97 -10.88
CA CYS A 45 -9.36 7.13 -10.83
C CYS A 45 -7.89 6.76 -10.55
#